data_AF-A0A517RHZ2-F1
#
_entry.id   AF-A0A517RHZ2-F1
#
_cell.length_a   1.000
_cell.length_b   1.000
_cell.length_c   1.000
_cell.angle_alpha   90.00
_cell.angle_beta   90.00
_cell.angle_gamma   90.00
#
_symmetry.space_group_name_H-M   'P 1'
#
loop_
_entity.id
_entity.type
_entity.pdbx_description
1 polymer ?
#
loop_
_entity_poly.entity_id
_entity_poly.type
_entity_poly.pdbx_seq_one_letter_code
_entity_poly.pdbx_strand_id
1 'polypeptide(L)'
;MAFALLKYCVWQIFAKGGLGIVYIAIIAEGLRQLVPTLGQKLYKLPGLTFLQDYEATYRLDIAPIFALFLMIAVWFLWGKVLQMWLVSDFAGPGWNSESYAMLVYILAFTILGADMILFYSAVTQMGWSGSSFSFSAVIATAAYVGVLIFVSFVSLNLYQQVND
;
A
#
# COMPACT_ATOMS: atom_id res chain seq x y z
N MET A 1 3.91 -3.74 29.90
CA MET A 1 4.41 -4.48 28.71
C MET A 1 3.32 -5.32 28.02
N ALA A 2 2.72 -6.35 28.64
CA ALA A 2 1.73 -7.22 27.96
C ALA A 2 0.48 -6.51 27.42
N PHE A 3 -0.06 -5.53 28.17
CA PHE A 3 -1.23 -4.75 27.75
C PHE A 3 -0.94 -3.81 26.57
N ALA A 4 0.27 -3.24 26.49
CA ALA A 4 0.68 -2.38 25.38
C ALA A 4 0.91 -3.20 24.09
N LEU A 5 1.53 -4.37 24.20
CA LEU A 5 1.69 -5.32 23.10
C LEU A 5 0.34 -5.79 22.55
N LEU A 6 -0.62 -6.10 23.43
CA LEU A 6 -1.98 -6.48 23.03
C LEU A 6 -2.64 -5.36 22.22
N LYS A 7 -2.61 -4.12 22.73
CA LYS A 7 -3.18 -2.95 22.04
C LYS A 7 -2.56 -2.74 20.68
N TYR A 8 -1.23 -2.81 20.59
CA TYR A 8 -0.51 -2.70 19.33
C TYR A 8 -0.93 -3.79 18.35
N CYS A 9 -0.95 -5.05 18.78
CA CYS A 9 -1.30 -6.18 17.92
C CYS A 9 -2.75 -6.08 17.41
N VAL A 10 -3.70 -5.75 18.29
CA VAL A 10 -5.12 -5.55 17.92
C VAL A 10 -5.27 -4.40 16.92
N TRP A 11 -4.59 -3.28 17.16
CA TRP A 11 -4.58 -2.15 16.23
C TRP A 11 -4.02 -2.53 14.87
N GLN A 12 -2.87 -3.22 14.83
CA GLN A 12 -2.25 -3.67 13.58
C GLN A 12 -3.17 -4.59 12.78
N ILE A 13 -3.77 -5.60 13.43
CA ILE A 13 -4.65 -6.56 12.77
C ILE A 13 -5.90 -5.86 12.24
N PHE A 14 -6.53 -5.01 13.05
CA PHE A 14 -7.76 -4.33 12.64
C PHE A 14 -7.50 -3.32 11.53
N ALA A 15 -6.52 -2.43 11.71
CA ALA A 15 -6.23 -1.37 10.75
C ALA A 15 -5.66 -1.95 9.44
N LYS A 16 -4.65 -2.83 9.51
CA LYS A 16 -4.06 -3.42 8.30
C LYS A 16 -4.97 -4.45 7.64
N GLY A 17 -5.71 -5.24 8.42
CA GLY A 17 -6.65 -6.21 7.87
C GLY A 17 -7.80 -5.52 7.14
N GLY A 18 -8.49 -4.59 7.82
CA GLY A 18 -9.63 -3.87 7.24
C GLY A 18 -9.23 -3.00 6.04
N LEU A 19 -8.21 -2.16 6.19
CA LEU A 19 -7.73 -1.31 5.09
C LEU A 19 -7.08 -2.13 4.00
N GLY A 20 -6.40 -3.23 4.32
CA GLY A 20 -5.72 -4.05 3.35
C GLY A 20 -6.67 -4.70 2.36
N ILE A 21 -7.83 -5.19 2.81
CA ILE A 21 -8.85 -5.76 1.92
C ILE A 21 -9.37 -4.71 0.93
N VAL A 22 -9.72 -3.52 1.42
CA VAL A 22 -10.22 -2.42 0.59
C VAL A 22 -9.14 -1.92 -0.37
N TYR A 23 -7.91 -1.75 0.13
CA TYR A 23 -6.74 -1.34 -0.64
C TYR A 23 -6.51 -2.30 -1.80
N ILE A 24 -6.41 -3.61 -1.51
CA ILE A 24 -6.09 -4.63 -2.52
C ILE A 24 -7.17 -4.63 -3.60
N ALA A 25 -8.45 -4.53 -3.22
CA ALA A 25 -9.54 -4.49 -4.17
C ALA A 25 -9.46 -3.27 -5.12
N ILE A 26 -9.24 -2.08 -4.59
CA ILE A 26 -9.19 -0.84 -5.39
C ILE A 26 -7.94 -0.78 -6.25
N ILE A 27 -6.77 -1.05 -5.68
CA ILE A 27 -5.48 -0.98 -6.39
C ILE A 27 -5.35 -2.09 -7.44
N ALA A 28 -5.87 -3.29 -7.18
CA ALA A 28 -5.93 -4.33 -8.21
C ALA A 28 -6.76 -3.88 -9.42
N GLU A 29 -7.85 -3.14 -9.21
CA GLU A 29 -8.65 -2.60 -10.30
C GLU A 29 -7.91 -1.49 -11.06
N GLY A 30 -7.22 -0.58 -10.34
CA GLY A 30 -6.36 0.42 -10.97
C GLY A 30 -5.22 -0.20 -11.79
N LEU A 31 -4.62 -1.29 -11.30
CA LEU A 31 -3.57 -2.03 -12.00
C LEU A 31 -4.09 -2.69 -13.29
N ARG A 32 -5.27 -3.31 -13.26
CA ARG A 32 -5.89 -3.90 -14.46
C ARG A 32 -6.14 -2.85 -15.55
N GLN A 33 -6.47 -1.63 -15.14
CA GLN A 33 -6.76 -0.54 -16.07
C GLN A 33 -5.49 0.07 -16.67
N LEU A 34 -4.50 0.41 -15.84
CA LEU A 34 -3.28 1.05 -16.32
C LEU A 34 -2.35 0.07 -17.03
N VAL A 35 -2.35 -1.20 -16.60
CA VAL A 35 -1.48 -2.24 -17.15
C VAL A 35 -2.34 -3.47 -17.47
N PRO A 36 -3.04 -3.49 -18.62
CA PRO A 36 -3.92 -4.59 -19.01
C PRO A 36 -3.21 -5.95 -19.06
N THR A 37 -1.88 -5.96 -19.25
CA THR A 37 -1.06 -7.17 -19.20
C THR A 37 -1.03 -7.82 -17.81
N LEU A 38 -1.22 -7.06 -16.71
CA LEU A 38 -1.33 -7.60 -15.34
C LEU A 38 -2.73 -8.18 -15.04
N GLY A 39 -3.72 -7.86 -15.87
CA GLY A 39 -5.03 -8.53 -15.91
C GLY A 39 -5.02 -9.83 -16.71
N GLN A 40 -3.87 -10.27 -17.24
CA GLN A 40 -3.77 -11.59 -17.84
C GLN A 40 -3.72 -12.67 -16.76
N LYS A 41 -4.50 -13.72 -17.00
CA LYS A 41 -4.64 -14.87 -16.11
C LYS A 41 -3.29 -15.56 -15.93
N LEU A 42 -2.92 -15.86 -14.68
CA LEU A 42 -1.61 -16.45 -14.31
C LEU A 42 -1.22 -17.69 -15.14
N TYR A 43 -2.20 -18.50 -15.56
CA TYR A 43 -1.94 -19.75 -16.31
C TYR A 43 -1.34 -19.52 -17.72
N LYS A 44 -1.38 -18.30 -18.25
CA LYS A 44 -0.78 -17.97 -19.55
C LYS A 44 0.74 -17.76 -19.47
N LEU A 45 1.34 -17.74 -18.28
CA LEU A 45 2.79 -17.62 -18.11
C LEU A 45 3.49 -18.98 -18.32
N PRO A 46 4.59 -19.01 -19.11
CA PRO A 46 5.35 -20.24 -19.33
C PRO A 46 5.96 -20.71 -18.00
N GLY A 47 5.62 -21.93 -17.55
CA GLY A 47 6.11 -22.55 -16.32
C GLY A 47 5.06 -22.74 -15.21
N LEU A 48 3.86 -22.17 -15.36
CA LEU A 48 2.76 -22.29 -14.38
C LEU A 48 1.53 -23.04 -14.92
N THR A 49 1.69 -23.77 -16.03
CA THR A 49 0.62 -24.53 -16.70
C THR A 49 -0.02 -25.59 -15.78
N PHE A 50 0.70 -26.08 -14.78
CA PHE A 50 0.18 -27.02 -13.77
C PHE A 50 -0.94 -26.45 -12.88
N LEU A 51 -1.12 -25.12 -12.82
CA LEU A 51 -2.22 -24.48 -12.09
C LEU A 51 -3.54 -24.44 -12.88
N GLN A 52 -3.54 -24.94 -14.12
CA GLN A 52 -4.72 -24.99 -14.98
C GLN A 52 -5.81 -25.96 -14.47
N ASP A 53 -5.42 -26.99 -13.72
CA ASP A 53 -6.34 -28.02 -13.18
C ASP A 53 -7.01 -27.62 -11.86
N TYR A 54 -6.67 -26.45 -11.30
CA TYR A 54 -7.32 -25.92 -10.10
C TYR A 54 -8.35 -24.86 -10.49
N GLU A 55 -9.65 -25.17 -10.35
CA GLU A 55 -10.78 -24.27 -10.67
C GLU A 55 -10.65 -22.87 -10.04
N ALA A 56 -10.03 -22.78 -8.85
CA ALA A 56 -9.80 -21.52 -8.16
C ALA A 56 -8.72 -20.63 -8.81
N THR A 57 -7.71 -21.22 -9.46
CA THR A 57 -6.58 -20.46 -10.03
C THR A 57 -6.86 -19.96 -11.45
N TYR A 58 -7.91 -20.46 -12.11
CA TYR A 58 -8.33 -20.02 -13.44
C TYR A 58 -8.78 -18.54 -13.49
N ARG A 59 -9.14 -17.95 -12.35
CA ARG A 59 -9.52 -16.53 -12.22
C ARG A 59 -8.50 -15.69 -11.45
N LEU A 60 -7.35 -16.26 -11.07
CA LEU A 60 -6.34 -15.50 -10.36
C LEU A 60 -5.59 -14.61 -11.34
N ASP A 61 -5.92 -13.32 -11.31
CA ASP A 61 -5.13 -12.27 -11.96
C ASP A 61 -3.88 -11.99 -11.12
N ILE A 62 -2.84 -11.45 -11.75
CA ILE A 62 -1.60 -11.06 -11.07
C ILE A 62 -1.81 -9.72 -10.32
N ALA A 63 -2.81 -8.93 -10.72
CA ALA A 63 -3.10 -7.61 -10.16
C ALA A 63 -3.26 -7.56 -8.62
N PRO A 64 -4.01 -8.47 -7.94
CA PRO A 64 -4.11 -8.47 -6.48
C PRO A 64 -2.79 -8.78 -5.77
N ILE A 65 -1.93 -9.59 -6.39
CA ILE A 65 -0.60 -9.93 -5.84
C ILE A 65 0.30 -8.69 -5.90
N PHE A 66 0.31 -7.97 -7.03
CA PHE A 66 1.03 -6.70 -7.16
C PHE A 66 0.46 -5.61 -6.25
N ALA A 67 -0.86 -5.54 -6.10
CA ALA A 67 -1.51 -4.63 -5.15
C ALA A 67 -1.04 -4.93 -3.71
N LEU A 68 -0.99 -6.19 -3.30
CA LEU A 68 -0.48 -6.57 -1.99
C LEU A 68 1.01 -6.18 -1.81
N PHE A 69 1.84 -6.36 -2.83
CA PHE A 69 3.25 -5.95 -2.77
C PHE A 69 3.40 -4.42 -2.65
N LEU A 70 2.63 -3.66 -3.44
CA LEU A 70 2.57 -2.20 -3.35
C LEU A 70 2.10 -1.75 -1.97
N MET A 71 1.08 -2.38 -1.41
CA MET A 71 0.57 -2.09 -0.06
C MET A 71 1.67 -2.21 0.99
N ILE A 72 2.42 -3.32 0.96
CA ILE A 72 3.53 -3.57 1.88
C ILE A 72 4.62 -2.51 1.70
N ALA A 73 4.97 -2.19 0.45
CA ALA A 73 5.97 -1.18 0.15
C ALA A 73 5.56 0.21 0.66
N VAL A 74 4.32 0.64 0.39
CA VAL A 74 3.76 1.93 0.83
C VAL A 74 3.74 2.02 2.36
N TRP A 75 3.23 1.00 3.06
CA TRP A 75 3.20 1.01 4.52
C TRP A 75 4.59 1.00 5.14
N PHE A 76 5.52 0.24 4.57
CA PHE A 76 6.90 0.19 5.06
C PHE A 76 7.61 1.54 4.86
N LEU A 77 7.51 2.11 3.66
CA LEU A 77 8.13 3.41 3.34
C LEU A 77 7.56 4.54 4.19
N TRP A 78 6.24 4.60 4.37
CA TRP A 78 5.62 5.60 5.26
C TRP A 78 6.05 5.44 6.71
N GLY A 79 6.12 4.21 7.21
CA GLY A 79 6.65 3.94 8.55
C GLY A 79 8.07 4.47 8.70
N LYS A 80 8.92 4.32 7.67
CA LYS A 80 10.30 4.84 7.67
C LYS A 80 10.37 6.35 7.56
N VAL A 81 9.60 6.96 6.67
CA VAL A 81 9.52 8.42 6.52
C VAL A 81 9.09 9.09 7.82
N LEU A 82 8.02 8.58 8.46
CA LEU A 82 7.54 9.10 9.73
C LEU A 82 8.54 8.84 10.87
N GLN A 83 9.22 7.68 10.89
CA GLN A 83 10.31 7.44 11.86
C GLN A 83 11.41 8.49 11.72
N MET A 84 11.82 8.81 10.50
CA MET A 84 12.85 9.84 10.27
C MET A 84 12.37 11.26 10.59
N TRP A 85 11.07 11.55 10.46
CA TRP A 85 10.51 12.86 10.83
C TRP A 85 10.32 13.03 12.33
N LEU A 86 9.89 11.98 13.04
CA LEU A 86 9.50 12.07 14.45
C LEU A 86 10.60 11.65 15.43
N VAL A 87 11.59 10.86 14.99
CA VAL A 87 12.67 10.37 15.84
C VAL A 87 13.98 11.06 15.45
N SER A 88 14.47 11.93 16.33
CA SER A 88 15.66 12.77 16.12
C SER A 88 16.97 12.01 15.96
N ASP A 89 17.06 10.78 16.51
CA ASP A 89 18.27 9.94 16.49
C ASP A 89 18.15 8.72 15.58
N PHE A 90 17.43 8.83 14.45
CA PHE A 90 17.34 7.72 13.49
C PHE A 90 18.67 7.56 12.72
N ALA A 91 19.66 6.96 13.36
CA ALA A 91 20.89 6.50 12.71
C ALA A 91 20.58 5.20 11.95
N GLY A 92 20.49 5.29 10.62
CA GLY A 92 20.39 4.10 9.77
C GLY A 92 21.56 3.13 10.02
N PRO A 93 21.39 1.83 9.74
CA PRO A 93 22.39 0.82 10.08
C PRO A 93 23.67 1.01 9.25
N GLY A 94 24.67 1.72 9.77
CA GLY A 94 26.03 1.81 9.22
C GLY A 94 26.21 2.52 7.88
N TRP A 95 25.16 3.16 7.34
CA TRP A 95 25.19 3.89 6.07
C TRP A 95 25.21 5.41 6.34
N ASN A 96 25.64 6.21 5.35
CA ASN A 96 25.55 7.67 5.46
C ASN A 96 24.06 8.07 5.65
N SER A 97 23.74 8.59 6.84
CA SER A 97 22.37 8.91 7.24
C SER A 97 21.68 9.90 6.29
N GLU A 98 22.43 10.84 5.72
CA GLU A 98 21.88 11.85 4.80
C GLU A 98 21.49 11.22 3.46
N SER A 99 22.38 10.42 2.87
CA SER A 99 22.11 9.73 1.60
C SER A 99 21.00 8.67 1.75
N TYR A 100 20.97 7.97 2.88
CA TYR A 100 19.91 7.00 3.18
C TYR A 100 18.54 7.69 3.29
N ALA A 101 18.46 8.79 4.05
CA ALA A 101 17.23 9.56 4.18
C ALA A 101 16.74 10.06 2.82
N MET A 102 17.63 10.64 2.01
CA MET A 102 17.29 11.11 0.66
C MET A 102 16.74 9.98 -0.22
N LEU A 103 17.39 8.81 -0.22
CA LEU A 103 16.95 7.64 -0.98
C LEU A 103 15.55 7.18 -0.53
N VAL A 104 15.30 7.11 0.77
CA VAL A 104 13.98 6.71 1.29
C VAL A 104 12.90 7.73 0.93
N TYR A 105 13.18 9.04 0.99
CA TYR A 105 12.23 10.04 0.53
C TYR A 105 11.90 9.89 -0.95
N ILE A 106 12.91 9.75 -1.81
CA ILE A 106 12.70 9.58 -3.25
C ILE A 106 11.86 8.34 -3.54
N LEU A 107 12.18 7.20 -2.91
CA LEU A 107 11.39 5.97 -3.05
C LEU A 107 9.96 6.14 -2.53
N ALA A 108 9.80 6.75 -1.36
CA ALA A 108 8.49 6.97 -0.75
C ALA A 108 7.61 7.84 -1.65
N PHE A 109 8.12 8.98 -2.12
CA PHE A 109 7.36 9.87 -3.01
C PHE A 109 7.05 9.21 -4.36
N THR A 110 8.00 8.46 -4.93
CA THR A 110 7.79 7.79 -6.23
C THR A 110 6.71 6.70 -6.12
N ILE A 111 6.83 5.82 -5.11
CA ILE A 111 5.90 4.71 -4.91
C ILE A 111 4.52 5.23 -4.50
N LEU A 112 4.47 6.25 -3.65
CA LEU A 112 3.21 6.88 -3.26
C LEU A 112 2.55 7.61 -4.42
N GLY A 113 3.33 8.29 -5.25
CA GLY A 113 2.82 8.92 -6.47
C GLY A 113 2.19 7.89 -7.40
N ALA A 114 2.86 6.76 -7.62
CA ALA A 114 2.30 5.65 -8.40
C ALA A 114 1.01 5.08 -7.76
N ASP A 115 1.00 4.89 -6.45
CA ASP A 115 -0.16 4.40 -5.69
C ASP A 115 -1.36 5.36 -5.78
N MET A 116 -1.14 6.67 -5.65
CA MET A 116 -2.17 7.69 -5.82
C MET A 116 -2.76 7.69 -7.23
N ILE A 117 -1.93 7.52 -8.26
CA ILE A 117 -2.38 7.45 -9.66
C ILE A 117 -3.23 6.18 -9.86
N LEU A 118 -2.80 5.04 -9.34
CA LEU A 118 -3.56 3.79 -9.40
C LEU A 118 -4.92 3.90 -8.71
N PHE A 119 -4.93 4.46 -7.50
CA PHE A 119 -6.17 4.67 -6.75
C PHE A 119 -7.11 5.65 -7.47
N TYR A 120 -6.57 6.79 -7.96
CA TYR A 120 -7.34 7.76 -8.72
C TYR A 120 -7.93 7.16 -9.99
N SER A 121 -7.15 6.38 -10.75
CA SER A 121 -7.62 5.67 -11.95
C SER A 121 -8.79 4.75 -11.61
N ALA A 122 -8.61 3.91 -10.58
CA ALA A 122 -9.63 2.96 -10.14
C ALA A 122 -10.94 3.67 -9.77
N VAL A 123 -10.86 4.71 -8.93
CA VAL A 123 -12.04 5.46 -8.47
C VAL A 123 -12.70 6.24 -9.59
N THR A 124 -11.93 6.81 -10.52
CA THR A 124 -12.50 7.54 -11.67
C THR A 124 -13.36 6.63 -12.54
N GLN A 125 -12.94 5.37 -12.72
CA GLN A 125 -13.67 4.37 -13.50
C GLN A 125 -14.85 3.75 -12.74
N MET A 126 -14.76 3.66 -11.41
CA MET A 126 -15.90 3.29 -10.56
C MET A 126 -16.94 4.43 -10.43
N GLY A 127 -16.54 5.67 -10.73
CA GLY A 127 -17.32 6.90 -10.61
C GLY A 127 -18.34 7.13 -11.73
N TRP A 128 -19.51 7.62 -11.35
CA TRP A 128 -20.77 7.66 -12.12
C TRP A 128 -20.86 8.57 -13.35
N SER A 129 -19.75 9.11 -13.86
CA SER A 129 -19.78 9.81 -15.14
C SER A 129 -18.49 9.49 -15.86
N GLY A 130 -18.57 9.05 -17.11
CA GLY A 130 -17.41 8.81 -17.99
C GLY A 130 -16.61 10.07 -18.33
N SER A 131 -16.57 11.05 -17.42
CA SER A 131 -15.74 12.24 -17.48
C SER A 131 -14.28 11.86 -17.23
N SER A 132 -13.39 12.38 -18.07
CA SER A 132 -11.93 12.23 -17.94
C SER A 132 -11.36 12.86 -16.67
N PHE A 133 -12.09 13.78 -16.02
CA PHE A 133 -11.71 14.40 -14.75
C PHE A 133 -12.84 14.30 -13.74
N SER A 134 -12.54 13.72 -12.57
CA SER A 134 -13.51 13.51 -11.50
C SER A 134 -13.02 14.17 -10.21
N PHE A 135 -13.63 15.30 -9.85
CA PHE A 135 -13.33 16.00 -8.60
C PHE A 135 -13.57 15.12 -7.37
N SER A 136 -14.59 14.26 -7.41
CA SER A 136 -14.85 13.28 -6.34
C SER A 136 -13.73 12.25 -6.22
N ALA A 137 -13.13 11.83 -7.34
CA ALA A 137 -11.98 10.91 -7.30
C ALA A 137 -10.75 11.58 -6.66
N VAL A 138 -10.51 12.87 -6.93
CA VAL A 138 -9.42 13.62 -6.27
C VAL A 138 -9.63 13.69 -4.75
N ILE A 139 -10.84 14.02 -4.31
CA ILE A 139 -11.17 14.07 -2.87
C ILE A 139 -11.02 12.68 -2.23
N ALA A 140 -11.49 11.63 -2.92
CA ALA A 140 -11.36 10.26 -2.44
C ALA A 140 -9.88 9.85 -2.29
N THR A 141 -9.04 10.15 -3.28
CA THR A 141 -7.59 9.89 -3.20
C THR A 141 -6.93 10.66 -2.07
N ALA A 142 -7.29 11.94 -1.88
CA ALA A 142 -6.77 12.74 -0.78
C ALA A 142 -7.18 12.18 0.60
N ALA A 143 -8.45 11.79 0.75
CA ALA A 143 -8.95 11.16 1.97
C ALA A 143 -8.24 9.83 2.24
N TYR A 144 -8.04 9.01 1.20
CA TYR A 144 -7.31 7.76 1.26
C TYR A 144 -5.85 7.94 1.74
N VAL A 145 -5.10 8.89 1.16
CA VAL A 145 -3.74 9.21 1.60
C VAL A 145 -3.75 9.72 3.06
N GLY A 146 -4.71 10.56 3.43
CA GLY A 146 -4.88 11.04 4.81
C GLY A 146 -5.07 9.90 5.82
N VAL A 147 -5.92 8.91 5.49
CA VAL A 147 -6.13 7.72 6.32
C VAL A 147 -4.85 6.89 6.42
N LEU A 148 -4.10 6.70 5.33
CA LEU A 148 -2.83 5.98 5.37
C LEU A 148 -1.80 6.64 6.30
N ILE A 149 -1.67 7.96 6.22
CA ILE A 149 -0.77 8.74 7.09
C ILE A 149 -1.21 8.60 8.54
N PHE A 150 -2.51 8.79 8.81
CA PHE A 150 -3.07 8.68 10.15
C PHE A 150 -2.82 7.30 10.78
N VAL A 151 -3.08 6.22 10.04
CA VAL A 151 -2.87 4.85 10.52
C VAL A 151 -1.39 4.57 10.77
N SER A 152 -0.51 5.06 9.90
CA SER A 152 0.94 4.94 10.05
C SER A 152 1.44 5.70 11.27
N PHE A 153 0.91 6.90 11.51
CA PHE A 153 1.23 7.71 12.69
C PHE A 153 0.79 7.02 14.00
N VAL A 154 -0.45 6.54 14.09
CA VAL A 154 -0.94 5.83 15.29
C VAL A 154 -0.14 4.55 15.52
N SER A 155 0.19 3.83 14.44
CA SER A 155 1.06 2.64 14.50
C SER A 155 2.43 2.95 15.12
N LEU A 156 3.04 4.07 14.76
CA LEU A 156 4.34 4.48 15.30
C LEU A 156 4.25 4.93 16.76
N ASN A 157 3.22 5.68 17.12
CA ASN A 157 3.00 6.10 18.50
C ASN A 157 2.81 4.90 19.43
N LEU A 158 2.01 3.91 19.02
CA LEU A 158 1.84 2.67 19.77
C LEU A 158 3.12 1.84 19.84
N TYR A 159 3.96 1.86 18.79
CA TYR A 159 5.25 1.16 18.79
C TYR A 159 6.23 1.79 19.79
N GLN A 160 6.25 3.13 19.91
CA GLN A 160 7.07 3.82 20.92
C GLN A 160 6.62 3.46 22.34
N GLN A 161 5.31 3.48 22.62
CA GLN A 161 4.76 3.10 23.93
C GLN A 161 5.02 1.63 24.36
N VAL A 162 5.38 0.77 23.42
CA VAL A 162 5.74 -0.63 23.71
C VAL A 162 7.23 -0.75 24.07
N ASN A 163 8.07 0.14 23.54
CA ASN A 163 9.52 0.12 23.73
C ASN A 163 10.01 1.03 24.87
N ASP A 164 9.18 1.97 25.31
CA ASP A 164 9.35 2.73 26.56
C ASP A 164 8.87 1.90 27.78
#